data_AF-A0A8H3L214-F1
#
_entry.id   AF-A0A8H3L214-F1
#
_cell.length_a   1.000
_cell.length_b   1.000
_cell.length_c   1.000
_cell.angle_alpha   90.00
_cell.angle_beta   90.00
_cell.angle_gamma   90.00
#
_symmetry.space_group_name_H-M   'P 1'
#
loop_
_entity.id
_entity.type
_entity.pdbx_description
1 polymer ?
#
loop_
_entity_poly.entity_id
_entity_poly.type
_entity_poly.pdbx_seq_one_letter_code
_entity_poly.pdbx_strand_id
1 'polypeptide(L)'
;MSNYYNLLPTKKWNEELSLNENLFPIDPAIKEIFKKDSQSLDNFVQRIKENEVRPTDYIIRKRKRRKITDQNQNSKVNDEKNFDDDDDVSTGIHSDEINQKSEPTEDHVTPLNLELIQILRSLFKQITRHSKECDIKEFLSKFNNLIRLPHVQLRESFEKLEISQIDDKLLEVLCNDIIQHEDIMYQNYVVFFKFTFLEKVRLITSKPSRDLLSILSKIAKSKGKPIVYGLLLPLIKESQEIARPQLEVITRIINGGLSEESIISLITELFPDFRTNESVSEIRPNHLEKWDDSMIEILFSIFNQKFQIENQNIFKRFIYRLDLNLEFQSNNQKLGQILLLLVTKHSESIMDHLEEVKAAAEKSTTFMKKSVLGKINSLSKKRKSQK
;
A
#
# COMPACT_ATOMS: atom_id res chain seq x y z
N MET A 1 29.10 -30.15 5.62
CA MET A 1 28.60 -30.98 6.74
C MET A 1 28.88 -30.18 8.00
N SER A 2 27.93 -29.64 8.78
CA SER A 2 26.58 -30.04 9.14
C SER A 2 25.73 -28.78 9.38
N ASN A 3 24.56 -28.67 8.75
CA ASN A 3 23.59 -27.60 9.01
C ASN A 3 22.56 -28.11 10.02
N TYR A 4 22.68 -27.70 11.29
CA TYR A 4 21.58 -27.78 12.24
C TYR A 4 20.86 -26.43 12.23
N TYR A 5 19.80 -26.32 11.42
CA TYR A 5 18.76 -25.31 11.65
C TYR A 5 17.64 -26.01 12.40
N ASN A 6 17.57 -25.79 13.71
CA ASN A 6 16.38 -26.09 14.48
C ASN A 6 15.27 -25.13 14.03
N LEU A 7 14.34 -25.67 13.24
CA LEU A 7 13.17 -24.97 12.73
C LEU A 7 12.17 -24.73 13.87
N LEU A 8 11.54 -23.54 13.86
CA LEU A 8 10.39 -23.26 14.72
C LEU A 8 9.19 -24.14 14.32
N PRO A 9 8.39 -24.65 15.29
CA PRO A 9 7.19 -25.43 14.99
C PRO A 9 6.19 -24.65 14.13
N THR A 10 5.47 -25.34 13.25
CA THR A 10 4.46 -24.79 12.31
C THR A 10 3.44 -23.87 12.96
N LYS A 11 3.14 -24.12 14.24
CA LYS A 11 2.23 -23.31 15.06
C LYS A 11 2.78 -21.89 15.31
N LYS A 12 4.09 -21.76 15.53
CA LYS A 12 4.77 -20.48 15.77
C LYS A 12 4.93 -19.66 14.48
N TRP A 13 5.09 -20.33 13.34
CA TRP A 13 5.05 -19.69 12.02
C TRP A 13 3.68 -19.09 11.69
N ASN A 14 2.61 -19.80 12.03
CA ASN A 14 1.25 -19.27 11.85
C ASN A 14 0.97 -18.09 12.81
N GLU A 15 1.50 -18.13 14.03
CA GLU A 15 1.43 -16.99 14.96
C GLU A 15 2.24 -15.79 14.45
N GLU A 16 3.48 -15.97 13.97
CA GLU A 16 4.31 -14.89 13.42
C GLU A 16 3.75 -14.30 12.11
N LEU A 17 3.11 -15.11 11.26
CA LEU A 17 2.40 -14.63 10.07
C LEU A 17 1.12 -13.87 10.45
N SER A 18 0.42 -14.30 11.51
CA SER A 18 -0.78 -13.61 12.00
C SER A 18 -0.44 -12.28 12.69
N LEU A 19 0.70 -12.19 13.39
CA LEU A 19 1.20 -10.96 14.01
C LEU A 19 1.70 -9.93 12.98
N ASN A 20 2.07 -10.39 11.78
CA ASN A 20 2.62 -9.56 10.71
C ASN A 20 1.64 -9.29 9.55
N GLU A 21 0.34 -9.60 9.68
CA GLU A 21 -0.65 -9.28 8.63
C GLU A 21 -0.72 -7.77 8.32
N ASN A 22 -0.34 -6.90 9.28
CA ASN A 22 -0.25 -5.44 9.08
C ASN A 22 1.06 -4.99 8.40
N LEU A 23 2.05 -5.87 8.28
CA LEU A 23 3.35 -5.60 7.64
C LEU A 23 3.45 -6.17 6.22
N PHE A 24 2.56 -7.09 5.84
CA PHE A 24 2.59 -7.77 4.55
C PHE A 24 1.22 -7.82 3.86
N PRO A 25 0.89 -6.86 2.97
CA PRO A 25 -0.15 -7.08 1.99
C PRO A 25 0.37 -8.11 0.96
N ILE A 26 0.13 -9.39 1.25
CA ILE A 26 0.24 -10.46 0.25
C ILE A 26 -0.76 -10.13 -0.86
N ASP A 27 -0.32 -10.16 -2.12
CA ASP A 27 -1.17 -10.03 -3.29
C ASP A 27 -2.46 -10.87 -3.11
N PRO A 28 -3.66 -10.29 -3.22
CA PRO A 28 -4.93 -11.00 -3.07
C PRO A 28 -5.01 -12.28 -3.92
N ALA A 29 -4.37 -12.29 -5.09
CA ALA A 29 -4.29 -13.46 -5.96
C ALA A 29 -3.48 -14.61 -5.35
N ILE A 30 -2.47 -14.33 -4.52
CA ILE A 30 -1.69 -15.33 -3.79
C ILE A 30 -2.49 -15.83 -2.57
N LYS A 31 -3.20 -14.95 -1.86
CA LYS A 31 -4.11 -15.33 -0.75
C LYS A 31 -5.22 -16.28 -1.23
N GLU A 32 -5.75 -16.10 -2.43
CA GLU A 32 -6.75 -17.02 -3.00
C GLU A 32 -6.19 -18.41 -3.39
N ILE A 33 -4.91 -18.50 -3.77
CA ILE A 33 -4.30 -19.76 -4.23
C ILE A 33 -4.14 -20.77 -3.09
N PHE A 34 -3.92 -20.30 -1.86
CA PHE A 34 -3.64 -21.15 -0.69
C PHE A 34 -4.81 -21.27 0.29
N LYS A 35 -5.89 -20.50 0.11
CA LYS A 35 -7.10 -20.56 0.95
C LYS A 35 -7.88 -21.88 0.84
N LYS A 36 -7.72 -22.65 -0.24
CA LYS A 36 -8.56 -23.81 -0.53
C LYS A 36 -7.91 -25.17 -0.25
N ASP A 37 -6.62 -25.21 0.08
CA ASP A 37 -5.89 -26.48 0.22
C ASP A 37 -4.61 -26.29 1.06
N SER A 38 -4.72 -26.48 2.38
CA SER A 38 -3.59 -26.40 3.32
C SER A 38 -2.49 -27.41 2.98
N GLN A 39 -2.87 -28.58 2.46
CA GLN A 39 -1.94 -29.60 1.97
C GLN A 39 -1.06 -29.07 0.82
N SER A 40 -1.61 -28.17 -0.03
CA SER A 40 -0.86 -27.55 -1.14
C SER A 40 0.14 -26.51 -0.66
N LEU A 41 -0.05 -25.90 0.51
CA LEU A 41 0.92 -24.99 1.13
C LEU A 41 2.05 -25.80 1.77
N ASP A 42 1.71 -26.84 2.52
CA ASP A 42 2.69 -27.73 3.15
C ASP A 42 3.60 -28.42 2.12
N ASN A 43 3.01 -28.89 1.01
CA ASN A 43 3.78 -29.46 -0.12
C ASN A 43 4.65 -28.43 -0.85
N PHE A 44 4.23 -27.16 -0.93
CA PHE A 44 5.04 -26.10 -1.52
C PHE A 44 6.23 -25.75 -0.64
N VAL A 45 6.00 -25.63 0.67
CA VAL A 45 7.03 -25.40 1.67
C VAL A 45 8.02 -26.57 1.72
N GLN A 46 7.53 -27.81 1.64
CA GLN A 46 8.37 -29.01 1.62
C GLN A 46 9.25 -29.10 0.35
N ARG A 47 8.74 -28.73 -0.83
CA ARG A 47 9.53 -28.71 -2.07
C ARG A 47 10.56 -27.58 -2.13
N ILE A 48 10.33 -26.48 -1.42
CA ILE A 48 11.35 -25.44 -1.20
C ILE A 48 12.45 -25.99 -0.27
N LYS A 49 12.11 -26.76 0.77
CA LYS A 49 13.09 -27.43 1.64
C LYS A 49 13.98 -28.42 0.89
N GLU A 50 13.47 -29.05 -0.17
CA GLU A 50 14.18 -30.05 -0.98
C GLU A 50 14.96 -29.45 -2.16
N ASN A 51 15.05 -28.12 -2.28
CA ASN A 51 15.75 -27.38 -3.35
C ASN A 51 15.28 -27.66 -4.79
N GLU A 52 14.11 -28.29 -5.00
CA GLU A 52 13.69 -28.71 -6.35
C GLU A 52 13.04 -27.60 -7.18
N VAL A 53 12.61 -26.46 -6.62
CA VAL A 53 11.87 -25.42 -7.37
C VAL A 53 12.17 -23.99 -6.91
N ARG A 54 12.54 -23.10 -7.85
CA ARG A 54 12.56 -21.64 -7.60
C ARG A 54 11.10 -21.12 -7.53
N PRO A 55 10.73 -20.26 -6.55
CA PRO A 55 9.35 -19.82 -6.33
C PRO A 55 8.61 -19.29 -7.57
N THR A 56 9.35 -18.65 -8.48
CA THR A 56 8.86 -18.12 -9.76
C THR A 56 8.37 -19.21 -10.72
N ASP A 57 9.01 -20.37 -10.75
CA ASP A 57 8.69 -21.45 -11.70
C ASP A 57 7.41 -22.21 -11.32
N TYR A 58 7.10 -22.30 -10.02
CA TYR A 58 5.87 -22.95 -9.53
C TYR A 58 4.61 -22.14 -9.87
N ILE A 59 4.69 -20.80 -9.72
CA ILE A 59 3.58 -19.89 -10.01
C ILE A 59 3.25 -19.88 -11.51
N ILE A 60 4.28 -19.93 -12.37
CA ILE A 60 4.12 -20.01 -13.82
C ILE A 60 3.51 -21.36 -14.23
N ARG A 61 3.93 -22.48 -13.63
CA ARG A 61 3.37 -23.82 -13.92
C ARG A 61 1.91 -23.97 -13.48
N LYS A 62 1.48 -23.42 -12.33
CA LYS A 62 0.06 -23.48 -11.91
C LYS A 62 -0.85 -22.61 -12.80
N ARG A 63 -0.39 -21.43 -13.24
CA ARG A 63 -1.13 -20.60 -14.21
C ARG A 63 -1.29 -21.30 -15.57
N LYS A 64 -0.27 -22.04 -16.02
CA LYS A 64 -0.35 -22.84 -17.26
C LYS A 64 -1.29 -24.04 -17.13
N ARG A 65 -1.31 -24.71 -15.97
CA ARG A 65 -2.23 -25.84 -15.72
C ARG A 65 -3.69 -25.40 -15.62
N ARG A 66 -4.01 -24.27 -14.96
CA ARG A 66 -5.39 -23.75 -14.92
C ARG A 66 -5.95 -23.44 -16.32
N LYS A 67 -5.14 -22.85 -17.22
CA LYS A 67 -5.54 -22.65 -18.62
C LYS A 67 -5.84 -23.94 -19.40
N ILE A 68 -5.23 -25.07 -19.02
CA ILE A 68 -5.46 -26.37 -19.66
C ILE A 68 -6.66 -27.09 -19.03
N THR A 69 -6.89 -26.91 -17.72
CA THR A 69 -8.05 -27.49 -17.01
C THR A 69 -9.36 -26.82 -17.43
N ASP A 70 -9.37 -25.50 -17.68
CA ASP A 70 -10.56 -24.79 -18.16
C ASP A 70 -10.95 -25.16 -19.60
N GLN A 71 -10.04 -25.75 -20.39
CA GLN A 71 -10.32 -26.27 -21.74
C GLN A 71 -10.82 -27.72 -21.75
N ASN A 72 -10.61 -28.48 -20.67
CA ASN A 72 -10.96 -29.91 -20.61
C ASN A 72 -12.20 -30.23 -19.76
N GLN A 73 -12.89 -29.22 -19.20
CA GLN A 73 -14.14 -29.42 -18.45
C GLN A 73 -15.42 -29.47 -19.30
N ASN A 74 -15.31 -29.77 -20.60
CA ASN A 74 -16.46 -29.99 -21.49
C ASN A 74 -16.61 -31.44 -21.99
N SER A 75 -16.14 -32.44 -21.24
CA SER A 75 -16.41 -33.84 -21.59
C SER A 75 -16.33 -34.82 -20.41
N LYS A 76 -17.49 -35.47 -20.15
CA LYS A 76 -17.73 -36.77 -19.46
C LYS A 76 -17.53 -36.78 -17.93
N VAL A 77 -18.52 -36.99 -17.05
CA VAL A 77 -19.60 -38.01 -16.91
C VAL A 77 -19.09 -39.42 -16.63
N ASN A 78 -19.40 -39.86 -15.40
CA ASN A 78 -19.49 -41.20 -14.79
C ASN A 78 -18.21 -42.02 -14.58
N ASP A 79 -17.88 -42.34 -13.33
CA ASP A 79 -18.29 -43.61 -12.70
C ASP A 79 -17.93 -43.65 -11.20
N GLU A 80 -18.86 -44.21 -10.42
CA GLU A 80 -18.75 -44.55 -9.00
C GLU A 80 -17.82 -45.75 -8.76
N LYS A 81 -17.18 -45.82 -7.58
CA LYS A 81 -17.26 -47.00 -6.68
C LYS A 81 -16.53 -46.80 -5.34
N ASN A 82 -17.22 -47.29 -4.32
CA ASN A 82 -16.89 -47.41 -2.89
C ASN A 82 -15.60 -48.20 -2.60
N PHE A 83 -15.02 -47.95 -1.42
CA PHE A 83 -14.69 -48.99 -0.43
C PHE A 83 -14.47 -48.34 0.95
N ASP A 84 -15.20 -48.88 1.94
CA ASP A 84 -15.06 -48.65 3.38
C ASP A 84 -13.91 -49.49 3.98
N ASP A 85 -13.62 -49.17 5.24
CA ASP A 85 -13.13 -50.01 6.36
C ASP A 85 -11.82 -49.56 7.04
N ASP A 86 -12.02 -49.12 8.29
CA ASP A 86 -11.34 -49.49 9.54
C ASP A 86 -9.80 -49.42 9.65
N ASP A 87 -9.31 -48.57 10.56
CA ASP A 87 -8.97 -49.05 11.91
C ASP A 87 -8.48 -47.93 12.84
N ASP A 88 -8.95 -48.06 14.08
CA ASP A 88 -8.62 -47.32 15.29
C ASP A 88 -7.19 -47.64 15.78
N VAL A 89 -6.57 -46.72 16.55
CA VAL A 89 -5.71 -46.99 17.72
C VAL A 89 -5.10 -45.68 18.20
N SER A 90 -5.49 -45.34 19.42
CA SER A 90 -5.05 -44.24 20.26
C SER A 90 -3.73 -44.53 21.00
N THR A 91 -3.16 -43.47 21.56
CA THR A 91 -2.35 -43.35 22.81
C THR A 91 -0.89 -42.90 22.66
N GLY A 92 -0.52 -41.92 23.50
CA GLY A 92 0.88 -41.63 23.83
C GLY A 92 1.19 -40.17 24.14
N ILE A 93 0.63 -39.62 25.22
CA ILE A 93 1.09 -38.36 25.85
C ILE A 93 2.44 -38.62 26.50
N HIS A 94 3.47 -37.83 26.16
CA HIS A 94 4.56 -37.53 27.09
C HIS A 94 4.99 -36.07 26.93
N SER A 95 4.55 -35.29 27.91
CA SER A 95 5.03 -33.96 28.27
C SER A 95 6.41 -34.06 28.93
N ASP A 96 7.37 -33.27 28.46
CA ASP A 96 8.51 -32.83 29.27
C ASP A 96 8.79 -31.35 29.00
N GLU A 97 8.64 -30.57 30.06
CA GLU A 97 8.98 -29.16 30.18
C GLU A 97 10.50 -28.99 30.20
N ILE A 98 11.06 -28.17 29.30
CA ILE A 98 12.40 -27.62 29.48
C ILE A 98 12.32 -26.09 29.35
N ASN A 99 12.39 -25.45 30.52
CA ASN A 99 12.74 -24.05 30.72
C ASN A 99 14.05 -23.70 30.00
N GLN A 100 14.01 -22.78 29.04
CA GLN A 100 15.19 -21.99 28.66
C GLN A 100 14.84 -20.51 28.54
N LYS A 101 15.60 -19.72 29.31
CA LYS A 101 15.59 -18.27 29.42
C LYS A 101 15.74 -17.60 28.05
N SER A 102 14.93 -16.59 27.84
CA SER A 102 15.01 -15.62 26.75
C SER A 102 16.24 -14.72 26.89
N GLU A 103 17.14 -14.78 25.92
CA GLU A 103 18.13 -13.73 25.62
C GLU A 103 17.80 -13.06 24.26
N PRO A 104 18.18 -11.79 24.07
CA PRO A 104 17.61 -10.93 23.03
C PRO A 104 18.18 -11.25 21.64
N THR A 105 17.30 -11.22 20.63
CA THR A 105 17.60 -11.42 19.21
C THR A 105 18.66 -10.43 18.68
N GLU A 106 19.82 -10.95 18.28
CA GLU A 106 20.90 -10.24 17.60
C GLU A 106 20.54 -9.89 16.14
N ASP A 107 20.92 -8.65 15.76
CA ASP A 107 20.93 -8.06 14.41
C ASP A 107 21.37 -9.02 13.29
N HIS A 108 20.46 -9.37 12.38
CA HIS A 108 20.80 -10.12 11.16
C HIS A 108 21.16 -9.22 9.97
N VAL A 109 22.17 -8.35 10.14
CA VAL A 109 22.86 -7.72 9.00
C VAL A 109 24.11 -8.55 8.67
N THR A 110 24.11 -9.23 7.51
CA THR A 110 25.31 -9.94 7.05
C THR A 110 26.51 -8.99 6.93
N PRO A 111 27.74 -9.41 7.28
CA PRO A 111 28.94 -8.54 7.27
C PRO A 111 29.16 -7.76 5.97
N LEU A 112 28.81 -8.35 4.82
CA LEU A 112 28.90 -7.73 3.50
C LEU A 112 27.99 -6.49 3.34
N ASN A 113 26.82 -6.49 3.98
CA ASN A 113 25.91 -5.35 3.96
C ASN A 113 26.44 -4.21 4.84
N LEU A 114 27.14 -4.52 5.93
CA LEU A 114 27.73 -3.51 6.79
C LEU A 114 28.87 -2.74 6.09
N GLU A 115 29.71 -3.45 5.34
CA GLU A 115 30.77 -2.84 4.53
C GLU A 115 30.17 -1.93 3.43
N LEU A 116 29.14 -2.40 2.72
CA LEU A 116 28.42 -1.59 1.72
C LEU A 116 27.81 -0.33 2.34
N ILE A 117 27.18 -0.45 3.52
CA ILE A 117 26.61 0.70 4.24
C ILE A 117 27.70 1.70 4.65
N GLN A 118 28.86 1.22 5.11
CA GLN A 118 29.98 2.09 5.47
C GLN A 118 30.54 2.85 4.26
N ILE A 119 30.71 2.16 3.12
CA ILE A 119 31.12 2.77 1.85
C ILE A 119 30.11 3.83 1.41
N LEU A 120 28.81 3.49 1.43
CA LEU A 120 27.75 4.44 1.06
C LEU A 120 27.71 5.65 1.99
N ARG A 121 27.88 5.45 3.31
CA ARG A 121 27.99 6.56 4.27
C ARG A 121 29.20 7.44 3.99
N SER A 122 30.35 6.88 3.60
CA SER A 122 31.53 7.68 3.28
C SER A 122 31.34 8.47 1.99
N LEU A 123 30.84 7.82 0.93
CA LEU A 123 30.53 8.46 -0.35
C LEU A 123 29.48 9.56 -0.19
N PHE A 124 28.44 9.31 0.63
CA PHE A 124 27.44 10.30 0.98
C PHE A 124 28.07 11.57 1.58
N LYS A 125 28.91 11.41 2.63
CA LYS A 125 29.64 12.53 3.25
C LYS A 125 30.59 13.24 2.28
N GLN A 126 31.20 12.51 1.36
CA GLN A 126 32.10 13.08 0.36
C GLN A 126 31.34 13.92 -0.67
N ILE A 127 30.24 13.43 -1.22
CA ILE A 127 29.41 14.14 -2.22
C ILE A 127 28.85 15.43 -1.63
N THR A 128 28.35 15.41 -0.40
CA THR A 128 27.82 16.59 0.27
C THR A 128 28.89 17.66 0.53
N ARG A 129 30.16 17.27 0.71
CA ARG A 129 31.29 18.20 0.95
C ARG A 129 31.96 18.68 -0.35
N HIS A 130 32.10 17.77 -1.32
CA HIS A 130 32.84 17.96 -2.55
C HIS A 130 32.09 17.25 -3.68
N SER A 131 31.19 17.96 -4.37
CA SER A 131 30.36 17.41 -5.44
C SER A 131 31.19 17.15 -6.71
N LYS A 132 31.98 16.07 -6.76
CA LYS A 132 32.64 15.59 -7.98
C LYS A 132 31.75 14.59 -8.73
N GLU A 133 31.79 14.64 -10.06
CA GLU A 133 30.98 13.75 -10.91
C GLU A 133 31.33 12.26 -10.75
N CYS A 134 32.60 11.94 -10.52
CA CYS A 134 33.05 10.55 -10.29
C CYS A 134 32.44 9.95 -9.02
N ASP A 135 32.41 10.72 -7.93
CA ASP A 135 31.88 10.31 -6.63
C ASP A 135 30.38 9.98 -6.73
N ILE A 136 29.64 10.75 -7.54
CA ILE A 136 28.21 10.53 -7.81
C ILE A 136 27.97 9.23 -8.58
N LYS A 137 28.76 8.94 -9.63
CA LYS A 137 28.62 7.70 -10.41
C LYS A 137 28.91 6.46 -9.57
N GLU A 138 29.96 6.51 -8.76
CA GLU A 138 30.28 5.43 -7.83
C GLU A 138 29.17 5.22 -6.80
N PHE A 139 28.69 6.31 -6.20
CA PHE A 139 27.57 6.28 -5.25
C PHE A 139 26.31 5.66 -5.86
N LEU A 140 25.90 6.07 -7.06
CA LEU A 140 24.75 5.51 -7.75
C LEU A 140 24.91 4.01 -8.01
N SER A 141 26.10 3.57 -8.43
CA SER A 141 26.39 2.14 -8.65
C SER A 141 26.22 1.34 -7.36
N LYS A 142 26.78 1.82 -6.23
CA LYS A 142 26.65 1.15 -4.92
C LYS A 142 25.21 1.21 -4.40
N PHE A 143 24.53 2.34 -4.58
CA PHE A 143 23.14 2.52 -4.17
C PHE A 143 22.21 1.59 -4.95
N ASN A 144 22.47 1.39 -6.23
CA ASN A 144 21.72 0.46 -7.07
C ASN A 144 21.82 -0.99 -6.59
N ASN A 145 22.98 -1.41 -6.06
CA ASN A 145 23.09 -2.71 -5.41
C ASN A 145 22.29 -2.75 -4.11
N LEU A 146 22.32 -1.67 -3.33
CA LEU A 146 21.59 -1.57 -2.07
C LEU A 146 20.07 -1.66 -2.26
N ILE A 147 19.48 -0.86 -3.16
CA ILE A 147 18.02 -0.83 -3.37
C ILE A 147 17.44 -2.14 -3.93
N ARG A 148 18.30 -3.08 -4.35
CA ARG A 148 17.93 -4.41 -4.84
C ARG A 148 18.04 -5.51 -3.77
N LEU A 149 18.47 -5.17 -2.56
CA LEU A 149 18.46 -6.11 -1.44
C LEU A 149 17.04 -6.59 -1.11
N PRO A 150 16.89 -7.77 -0.46
CA PRO A 150 15.63 -8.17 0.14
C PRO A 150 15.07 -7.08 1.05
N HIS A 151 13.75 -6.83 1.00
CA HIS A 151 13.11 -5.68 1.64
C HIS A 151 13.41 -5.53 3.15
N VAL A 152 13.53 -6.64 3.90
CA VAL A 152 13.92 -6.62 5.33
C VAL A 152 15.33 -6.05 5.51
N GLN A 153 16.29 -6.54 4.72
CA GLN A 153 17.67 -6.06 4.76
C GLN A 153 17.79 -4.62 4.26
N LEU A 154 17.00 -4.25 3.25
CA LEU A 154 16.97 -2.89 2.73
C LEU A 154 16.52 -1.89 3.80
N ARG A 155 15.47 -2.24 4.55
CA ARG A 155 14.97 -1.43 5.66
C ARG A 155 16.07 -1.18 6.70
N GLU A 156 16.67 -2.25 7.22
CA GLU A 156 17.75 -2.15 8.22
C GLU A 156 18.93 -1.35 7.68
N SER A 157 19.24 -1.51 6.40
CA SER A 157 20.32 -0.77 5.76
C SER A 157 20.02 0.72 5.62
N PHE A 158 18.77 1.11 5.34
CA PHE A 158 18.36 2.53 5.28
C PHE A 158 18.31 3.18 6.67
N GLU A 159 17.86 2.45 7.68
CA GLU A 159 17.93 2.89 9.08
C GLU A 159 19.38 3.18 9.48
N LYS A 160 20.29 2.24 9.20
CA LYS A 160 21.72 2.44 9.44
C LYS A 160 22.28 3.56 8.55
N LEU A 161 21.94 3.65 7.28
CA LEU A 161 22.49 4.69 6.39
C LEU A 161 22.06 6.12 6.77
N GLU A 162 21.05 6.29 7.63
CA GLU A 162 20.44 7.59 7.95
C GLU A 162 19.98 8.29 6.66
N ILE A 163 19.36 7.52 5.76
CA ILE A 163 19.06 7.97 4.39
C ILE A 163 18.10 9.18 4.34
N SER A 164 17.38 9.47 5.41
CA SER A 164 16.54 10.67 5.55
C SER A 164 17.34 11.97 5.57
N GLN A 165 18.63 11.93 5.91
CA GLN A 165 19.53 13.09 5.99
C GLN A 165 20.10 13.50 4.63
N ILE A 166 19.78 12.79 3.55
CA ILE A 166 20.24 13.12 2.20
C ILE A 166 19.68 14.49 1.77
N ASP A 167 20.55 15.36 1.24
CA ASP A 167 20.15 16.66 0.72
C ASP A 167 19.28 16.54 -0.55
N ASP A 168 18.52 17.59 -0.84
CA ASP A 168 17.54 17.56 -1.95
C ASP A 168 18.21 17.38 -3.32
N LYS A 169 19.46 17.84 -3.51
CA LYS A 169 20.19 17.69 -4.77
C LYS A 169 20.58 16.25 -5.02
N LEU A 170 21.08 15.55 -4.01
CA LEU A 170 21.40 14.12 -4.13
C LEU A 170 20.14 13.26 -4.20
N LEU A 171 19.05 13.63 -3.51
CA LEU A 171 17.74 13.00 -3.67
C LEU A 171 17.21 13.13 -5.10
N GLU A 172 17.40 14.27 -5.75
CA GLU A 172 17.03 14.45 -7.16
C GLU A 172 17.78 13.47 -8.06
N VAL A 173 19.10 13.36 -7.87
CA VAL A 173 19.94 12.42 -8.62
C VAL A 173 19.50 10.97 -8.41
N LEU A 174 19.27 10.57 -7.15
CA LEU A 174 18.77 9.25 -6.80
C LEU A 174 17.39 8.96 -7.43
N CYS A 175 16.47 9.91 -7.33
CA CYS A 175 15.13 9.74 -7.90
C CYS A 175 15.19 9.62 -9.42
N ASN A 176 16.02 10.42 -10.08
CA ASN A 176 16.19 10.35 -11.53
C ASN A 176 16.74 9.00 -11.98
N ASP A 177 17.67 8.44 -11.22
CA ASP A 177 18.27 7.13 -11.49
C ASP A 177 17.26 5.98 -11.29
N ILE A 178 16.62 5.89 -10.12
CA ILE A 178 15.68 4.80 -9.80
C ILE A 178 14.41 4.78 -10.67
N ILE A 179 14.06 5.92 -11.28
CA ILE A 179 12.95 6.00 -12.25
C ILE A 179 13.28 5.20 -13.51
N GLN A 180 14.54 5.21 -13.95
CA GLN A 180 14.97 4.51 -15.17
C GLN A 180 15.06 2.99 -15.00
N HIS A 181 15.04 2.52 -13.76
CA HIS A 181 15.12 1.11 -13.44
C HIS A 181 13.72 0.50 -13.32
N GLU A 182 13.48 -0.59 -14.04
CA GLU A 182 12.24 -1.39 -13.95
C GLU A 182 12.46 -2.69 -13.17
N ASP A 183 13.72 -3.07 -12.94
CA ASP A 183 14.14 -4.29 -12.26
C ASP A 183 14.11 -4.18 -10.72
N ILE A 184 13.87 -2.98 -10.18
CA ILE A 184 13.68 -2.76 -8.75
C ILE A 184 12.29 -3.23 -8.33
N MET A 185 12.24 -4.07 -7.30
CA MET A 185 10.99 -4.61 -6.77
C MET A 185 10.08 -3.49 -6.22
N TYR A 186 8.77 -3.61 -6.46
CA TYR A 186 7.76 -2.66 -5.98
C TYR A 186 7.93 -2.29 -4.49
N GLN A 187 8.13 -3.29 -3.62
CA GLN A 187 8.26 -3.05 -2.18
C GLN A 187 9.52 -2.26 -1.81
N ASN A 188 10.58 -2.37 -2.61
CA ASN A 188 11.81 -1.63 -2.35
C ASN A 188 11.62 -0.13 -2.64
N TYR A 189 10.77 0.24 -3.61
CA TYR A 189 10.35 1.63 -3.79
C TYR A 189 9.53 2.15 -2.61
N VAL A 190 8.61 1.34 -2.08
CA VAL A 190 7.81 1.72 -0.89
C VAL A 190 8.72 1.99 0.30
N VAL A 191 9.66 1.08 0.58
CA VAL A 191 10.67 1.24 1.63
C VAL A 191 11.53 2.49 1.37
N PHE A 192 12.02 2.68 0.14
CA PHE A 192 12.79 3.87 -0.21
C PHE A 192 12.03 5.17 0.08
N PHE A 193 10.79 5.31 -0.36
CA PHE A 193 10.01 6.54 -0.12
C PHE A 193 9.67 6.74 1.36
N LYS A 194 9.42 5.66 2.09
CA LYS A 194 9.21 5.72 3.54
C LYS A 194 10.44 6.22 4.28
N PHE A 195 11.63 5.72 3.95
CA PHE A 195 12.85 6.12 4.68
C PHE A 195 13.45 7.44 4.23
N THR A 196 13.23 7.86 2.98
CA THR A 196 13.78 9.11 2.45
C THR A 196 12.84 10.30 2.61
N PHE A 197 11.59 10.16 2.19
CA PHE A 197 10.66 11.30 2.10
C PHE A 197 9.73 11.41 3.30
N LEU A 198 9.22 10.31 3.86
CA LEU A 198 8.23 10.40 4.93
C LEU A 198 8.77 11.18 6.14
N GLU A 199 9.94 10.76 6.65
CA GLU A 199 10.57 11.42 7.79
C GLU A 199 10.96 12.86 7.46
N LYS A 200 11.53 13.10 6.27
CA LYS A 200 11.87 14.44 5.82
C LYS A 200 10.63 15.36 5.80
N VAL A 201 9.51 14.88 5.27
CA VAL A 201 8.25 15.65 5.15
C VAL A 201 7.58 15.86 6.52
N ARG A 202 7.62 14.86 7.41
CA ARG A 202 7.10 14.99 8.78
C ARG A 202 7.80 16.10 9.56
N LEU A 203 9.10 16.26 9.36
CA LEU A 203 9.91 17.26 10.08
C LEU A 203 9.83 18.68 9.49
N ILE A 204 9.14 18.88 8.36
CA ILE A 204 9.01 20.21 7.76
C ILE A 204 8.12 21.10 8.64
N THR A 205 8.68 22.20 9.15
CA THR A 205 7.95 23.20 9.92
C THR A 205 7.66 24.48 9.13
N SER A 206 8.36 24.69 8.00
CA SER A 206 8.24 25.85 7.12
C SER A 206 7.69 25.47 5.75
N LYS A 207 7.59 26.43 4.82
CA LYS A 207 7.22 26.11 3.44
C LYS A 207 8.21 25.08 2.83
N PRO A 208 7.74 23.99 2.19
CA PRO A 208 8.61 23.03 1.52
C PRO A 208 9.46 23.67 0.42
N SER A 209 10.68 23.17 0.21
CA SER A 209 11.56 23.65 -0.85
C SER A 209 10.95 23.39 -2.24
N ARG A 210 11.21 24.28 -3.21
CA ARG A 210 10.73 24.09 -4.59
C ARG A 210 11.33 22.83 -5.22
N ASP A 211 12.56 22.51 -4.87
CA ASP A 211 13.29 21.35 -5.36
C ASP A 211 12.65 20.05 -4.84
N LEU A 212 12.38 19.95 -3.54
CA LEU A 212 11.65 18.81 -2.96
C LEU A 212 10.29 18.59 -3.64
N LEU A 213 9.50 19.65 -3.81
CA LEU A 213 8.20 19.56 -4.48
C LEU A 213 8.33 19.13 -5.95
N SER A 214 9.38 19.57 -6.64
CA SER A 214 9.68 19.18 -8.02
C SER A 214 10.03 17.69 -8.12
N ILE A 215 10.92 17.22 -7.25
CA ILE A 215 11.35 15.82 -7.16
C ILE A 215 10.13 14.92 -6.89
N LEU A 216 9.34 15.26 -5.87
CA LEU A 216 8.14 14.52 -5.48
C LEU A 216 7.10 14.47 -6.61
N SER A 217 6.90 15.58 -7.33
CA SER A 217 5.99 15.61 -8.48
C SER A 217 6.48 14.70 -9.62
N LYS A 218 7.78 14.68 -9.89
CA LYS A 218 8.37 13.86 -10.97
C LYS A 218 8.30 12.36 -10.66
N ILE A 219 8.67 11.99 -9.43
CA ILE A 219 8.65 10.58 -9.00
C ILE A 219 7.22 10.05 -8.86
N ALA A 220 6.27 10.87 -8.41
CA ALA A 220 4.86 10.48 -8.30
C ALA A 220 4.21 10.13 -9.64
N LYS A 221 4.61 10.79 -10.73
CA LYS A 221 4.16 10.42 -12.08
C LYS A 221 4.69 9.06 -12.53
N SER A 222 5.91 8.72 -12.13
CA SER A 222 6.62 7.54 -12.63
C SER A 222 6.39 6.31 -11.74
N LYS A 223 6.30 6.50 -10.43
CA LYS A 223 6.18 5.48 -9.39
C LYS A 223 5.07 5.86 -8.41
N GLY A 224 3.89 6.17 -8.95
CA GLY A 224 2.74 6.69 -8.18
C GLY A 224 2.23 5.76 -7.09
N LYS A 225 1.99 4.48 -7.40
CA LYS A 225 1.50 3.51 -6.41
C LYS A 225 2.49 3.33 -5.25
N PRO A 226 3.81 3.15 -5.46
CA PRO A 226 4.73 3.14 -4.32
C PRO A 226 4.75 4.46 -3.53
N ILE A 227 4.59 5.64 -4.15
CA ILE A 227 4.47 6.92 -3.44
C ILE A 227 3.22 6.95 -2.54
N VAL A 228 2.10 6.38 -3.00
CA VAL A 228 0.87 6.27 -2.21
C VAL A 228 1.13 5.50 -0.91
N TYR A 229 1.75 4.32 -0.99
CA TYR A 229 1.97 3.45 0.17
C TYR A 229 3.17 3.86 1.03
N GLY A 230 4.23 4.40 0.43
CA GLY A 230 5.46 4.78 1.13
C GLY A 230 5.43 6.18 1.74
N LEU A 231 4.56 7.07 1.25
CA LEU A 231 4.53 8.49 1.67
C LEU A 231 3.13 9.00 1.99
N LEU A 232 2.18 8.96 1.05
CA LEU A 232 0.89 9.63 1.25
C LEU A 232 0.04 8.98 2.34
N LEU A 233 -0.12 7.66 2.30
CA LEU A 233 -0.91 6.93 3.29
C LEU A 233 -0.32 7.06 4.70
N PRO A 234 0.99 6.88 4.92
CA PRO A 234 1.59 7.16 6.23
C PRO A 234 1.39 8.60 6.71
N LEU A 235 1.51 9.60 5.83
CA LEU A 235 1.27 11.00 6.19
C LEU A 235 -0.18 11.26 6.62
N ILE A 236 -1.15 10.57 5.99
CA ILE A 236 -2.57 10.76 6.26
C ILE A 236 -3.06 9.88 7.42
N LYS A 237 -2.72 8.59 7.44
CA LYS A 237 -3.27 7.60 8.38
C LYS A 237 -2.51 7.49 9.70
N GLU A 238 -1.24 7.86 9.75
CA GLU A 238 -0.43 7.71 10.98
C GLU A 238 -0.28 9.04 11.73
N SER A 239 -0.51 10.18 11.07
CA SER A 239 -0.41 11.50 11.71
C SER A 239 -1.68 11.82 12.49
N GLN A 240 -1.56 12.35 13.71
CA GLN A 240 -2.73 12.82 14.45
C GLN A 240 -3.36 14.05 13.78
N GLU A 241 -2.51 14.96 13.31
CA GLU A 241 -2.87 16.20 12.61
C GLU A 241 -1.97 16.39 11.38
N ILE A 242 -2.52 16.99 10.33
CA ILE A 242 -1.79 17.31 9.10
C ILE A 242 -1.56 18.82 9.07
N ALA A 243 -0.36 19.26 9.41
CA ALA A 243 0.00 20.67 9.39
C ALA A 243 0.18 21.19 7.95
N ARG A 244 0.18 22.53 7.80
CA ARG A 244 0.16 23.20 6.48
C ARG A 244 1.31 22.78 5.55
N PRO A 245 2.58 22.65 5.99
CA PRO A 245 3.65 22.20 5.11
C PRO A 245 3.43 20.79 4.54
N GLN A 246 2.96 19.86 5.37
CA GLN A 246 2.66 18.49 4.98
C GLN A 246 1.47 18.46 4.02
N LEU A 247 0.43 19.26 4.30
CA LEU A 247 -0.71 19.42 3.40
C LEU A 247 -0.30 19.95 2.02
N GLU A 248 0.61 20.93 1.95
CA GLU A 248 1.17 21.43 0.69
C GLU A 248 1.85 20.31 -0.09
N VAL A 249 2.66 19.47 0.57
CA VAL A 249 3.30 18.30 -0.07
C VAL A 249 2.26 17.30 -0.59
N ILE A 250 1.30 16.90 0.25
CA ILE A 250 0.28 15.90 -0.11
C ILE A 250 -0.54 16.37 -1.31
N THR A 251 -1.07 17.59 -1.24
CA THR A 251 -1.89 18.17 -2.30
C THR A 251 -1.07 18.41 -3.57
N ARG A 252 0.21 18.77 -3.45
CA ARG A 252 1.12 18.92 -4.60
C ARG A 252 1.38 17.59 -5.30
N ILE A 253 1.54 16.49 -4.57
CA ILE A 253 1.71 15.15 -5.15
C ILE A 253 0.44 14.72 -5.88
N ILE A 254 -0.73 14.85 -5.24
CA ILE A 254 -2.02 14.46 -5.82
C ILE A 254 -2.30 15.25 -7.10
N ASN A 255 -2.14 16.57 -7.05
CA ASN A 255 -2.33 17.45 -8.20
C ASN A 255 -1.16 17.38 -9.20
N GLY A 256 -0.03 16.82 -8.79
CA GLY A 256 1.20 16.68 -9.58
C GLY A 256 1.09 15.62 -10.68
N GLY A 257 -0.01 14.89 -10.76
CA GLY A 257 -0.31 13.94 -11.83
C GLY A 257 -0.07 12.49 -11.45
N LEU A 258 -0.49 12.08 -10.24
CA LEU A 258 -0.64 10.66 -9.92
C LEU A 258 -1.47 9.97 -11.03
N SER A 259 -1.07 8.75 -11.39
CA SER A 259 -1.86 7.95 -12.31
C SER A 259 -3.23 7.63 -11.72
N GLU A 260 -4.21 7.38 -12.59
CA GLU A 260 -5.55 6.96 -12.18
C GLU A 260 -5.52 5.76 -11.22
N GLU A 261 -4.73 4.73 -11.53
CA GLU A 261 -4.53 3.55 -10.66
C GLU A 261 -3.99 3.91 -9.26
N SER A 262 -3.12 4.92 -9.18
CA SER A 262 -2.55 5.38 -7.92
C SER A 262 -3.59 6.15 -7.09
N ILE A 263 -4.41 6.98 -7.74
CA ILE A 263 -5.53 7.68 -7.10
C ILE A 263 -6.56 6.67 -6.57
N ILE A 264 -6.91 5.66 -7.38
CA ILE A 264 -7.83 4.59 -6.96
C ILE A 264 -7.25 3.84 -5.76
N SER A 265 -5.95 3.50 -5.79
CA SER A 265 -5.27 2.86 -4.65
C SER A 265 -5.36 3.73 -3.38
N LEU A 266 -5.12 5.04 -3.50
CA LEU A 266 -5.22 5.97 -2.37
C LEU A 266 -6.65 6.01 -1.81
N ILE A 267 -7.67 6.15 -2.66
CA ILE A 267 -9.08 6.21 -2.20
C ILE A 267 -9.51 4.89 -1.56
N THR A 268 -9.16 3.75 -2.16
CA THR A 268 -9.47 2.42 -1.64
C THR A 268 -8.95 2.26 -0.22
N GLU A 269 -7.74 2.74 0.03
CA GLU A 269 -7.09 2.68 1.33
C GLU A 269 -7.69 3.68 2.32
N LEU A 270 -8.14 4.86 1.88
CA LEU A 270 -8.83 5.81 2.76
C LEU A 270 -10.24 5.34 3.15
N PHE A 271 -10.89 4.53 2.31
CA PHE A 271 -12.25 4.02 2.53
C PHE A 271 -12.33 2.49 2.33
N PRO A 272 -11.65 1.69 3.18
CA PRO A 272 -11.59 0.24 3.02
C PRO A 272 -12.93 -0.43 3.33
N ASP A 273 -13.16 -1.59 2.71
CA ASP A 273 -14.32 -2.45 2.99
C ASP A 273 -14.26 -2.99 4.43
N PHE A 274 -15.39 -2.95 5.15
CA PHE A 274 -15.51 -3.47 6.53
C PHE A 274 -15.13 -4.95 6.72
N ARG A 275 -14.94 -5.70 5.62
CA ARG A 275 -14.64 -7.14 5.66
C ARG A 275 -13.15 -7.47 5.82
N THR A 276 -12.25 -6.49 5.75
CA THR A 276 -10.86 -6.68 6.13
C THR A 276 -10.71 -6.38 7.62
N ASN A 277 -10.89 -7.43 8.43
CA ASN A 277 -10.42 -7.58 9.80
C ASN A 277 -10.56 -6.33 10.69
N GLU A 278 -11.75 -6.11 11.26
CA GLU A 278 -11.94 -5.35 12.52
C GLU A 278 -11.38 -6.12 13.73
N SER A 279 -10.24 -6.79 13.56
CA SER A 279 -9.46 -7.39 14.62
C SER A 279 -8.16 -6.59 14.70
N VAL A 280 -8.25 -5.44 15.37
CA VAL A 280 -7.25 -4.80 16.22
C VAL A 280 -7.76 -3.37 16.41
N SER A 281 -7.84 -2.97 17.68
CA SER A 281 -8.20 -1.64 18.16
C SER A 281 -7.16 -0.58 17.78
N GLU A 282 -6.92 -0.36 16.49
CA GLU A 282 -6.13 0.78 16.04
C GLU A 282 -7.02 2.03 16.15
N ILE A 283 -6.67 2.91 17.09
CA ILE A 283 -7.24 4.25 17.22
C ILE A 283 -6.98 4.96 15.89
N ARG A 284 -8.00 5.02 15.02
CA ARG A 284 -7.90 5.81 13.79
C ARG A 284 -7.72 7.28 14.16
N PRO A 285 -6.85 8.03 13.46
CA PRO A 285 -6.78 9.48 13.63
C PRO A 285 -8.16 10.11 13.53
N ASN A 286 -8.47 11.01 14.45
CA ASN A 286 -9.79 11.65 14.54
C ASN A 286 -10.17 12.36 13.23
N HIS A 287 -9.19 12.93 12.51
CA HIS A 287 -9.41 13.64 11.25
C HIS A 287 -9.92 12.73 10.10
N LEU A 288 -9.78 11.40 10.21
CA LEU A 288 -10.35 10.44 9.24
C LEU A 288 -11.83 10.14 9.49
N GLU A 289 -12.32 10.39 10.70
CA GLU A 289 -13.72 10.23 11.07
C GLU A 289 -14.49 11.54 10.98
N LYS A 290 -13.94 12.58 11.62
CA LYS A 290 -14.41 13.97 11.57
C LYS A 290 -13.40 14.78 10.77
N TRP A 291 -13.73 15.05 9.52
CA TRP A 291 -12.81 15.71 8.60
C TRP A 291 -12.52 17.13 9.07
N ASP A 292 -11.23 17.40 9.28
CA ASP A 292 -10.71 18.75 9.47
C ASP A 292 -10.46 19.42 8.11
N ASP A 293 -10.05 20.70 8.13
CA ASP A 293 -9.78 21.46 6.91
C ASP A 293 -8.70 20.79 6.03
N SER A 294 -7.72 20.13 6.65
CA SER A 294 -6.66 19.42 5.95
C SER A 294 -7.20 18.21 5.19
N MET A 295 -8.01 17.37 5.84
CA MET A 295 -8.62 16.20 5.23
C MET A 295 -9.66 16.58 4.16
N ILE A 296 -10.36 17.70 4.31
CA ILE A 296 -11.25 18.22 3.27
C ILE A 296 -10.45 18.67 2.04
N GLU A 297 -9.27 19.29 2.23
CA GLU A 297 -8.42 19.75 1.12
C GLU A 297 -7.72 18.61 0.35
N ILE A 298 -7.06 17.71 1.09
CA ILE A 298 -7.30 16.27 1.01
C ILE A 298 -8.13 15.74 -0.15
N LEU A 299 -9.36 15.42 0.23
CA LEU A 299 -10.39 14.84 -0.60
C LEU A 299 -10.75 15.74 -1.78
N PHE A 300 -10.78 17.05 -1.61
CA PHE A 300 -10.99 17.97 -2.72
C PHE A 300 -9.94 17.78 -3.82
N SER A 301 -8.65 17.71 -3.46
CA SER A 301 -7.55 17.49 -4.42
C SER A 301 -7.69 16.14 -5.13
N ILE A 302 -8.10 15.10 -4.41
CA ILE A 302 -8.36 13.76 -4.96
C ILE A 302 -9.52 13.81 -5.95
N PHE A 303 -10.72 14.24 -5.53
CA PHE A 303 -11.92 14.27 -6.37
C PHE A 303 -11.83 15.31 -7.48
N ASN A 304 -10.88 16.23 -7.43
CA ASN A 304 -10.58 17.10 -8.56
C ASN A 304 -9.75 16.39 -9.66
N GLN A 305 -9.16 15.23 -9.39
CA GLN A 305 -8.59 14.38 -10.43
C GLN A 305 -9.69 13.63 -11.20
N LYS A 306 -9.38 13.17 -12.41
CA LYS A 306 -10.25 12.27 -13.17
C LYS A 306 -9.84 10.83 -12.86
N PHE A 307 -10.81 10.00 -12.48
CA PHE A 307 -10.63 8.56 -12.26
C PHE A 307 -11.99 7.87 -12.33
N GLN A 308 -12.01 6.56 -12.57
CA GLN A 308 -13.20 5.72 -12.50
C GLN A 308 -13.01 4.63 -11.45
N ILE A 309 -13.93 4.54 -10.50
CA ILE A 309 -13.95 3.45 -9.52
C ILE A 309 -15.03 2.45 -9.91
N GLU A 310 -14.62 1.21 -10.18
CA GLU A 310 -15.55 0.12 -10.47
C GLU A 310 -16.21 -0.40 -9.18
N ASN A 311 -15.47 -0.44 -8.07
CA ASN A 311 -15.98 -0.90 -6.77
C ASN A 311 -16.90 0.15 -6.13
N GLN A 312 -18.20 -0.03 -6.31
CA GLN A 312 -19.25 0.83 -5.76
C GLN A 312 -19.25 0.90 -4.21
N ASN A 313 -18.70 -0.09 -3.50
CA ASN A 313 -18.64 -0.04 -2.03
C ASN A 313 -17.77 1.12 -1.53
N ILE A 314 -16.70 1.46 -2.26
CA ILE A 314 -15.82 2.59 -1.94
C ILE A 314 -16.64 3.89 -1.97
N PHE A 315 -17.44 4.11 -3.02
CA PHE A 315 -18.30 5.28 -3.12
C PHE A 315 -19.35 5.32 -2.04
N LYS A 316 -20.03 4.19 -1.78
CA LYS A 316 -21.00 4.08 -0.69
C LYS A 316 -20.40 4.51 0.65
N ARG A 317 -19.18 4.07 0.96
CA ARG A 317 -18.50 4.40 2.22
C ARG A 317 -18.06 5.86 2.28
N PHE A 318 -17.51 6.37 1.18
CA PHE A 318 -17.15 7.76 1.06
C PHE A 318 -18.38 8.68 1.23
N ILE A 319 -19.48 8.39 0.53
CA ILE A 319 -20.72 9.18 0.59
C ILE A 319 -21.30 9.15 2.01
N TYR A 320 -21.29 8.00 2.68
CA TYR A 320 -21.69 7.91 4.08
C TYR A 320 -20.84 8.83 4.98
N ARG A 321 -19.52 8.87 4.79
CA ARG A 321 -18.65 9.77 5.57
C ARG A 321 -18.84 11.24 5.20
N LEU A 322 -19.07 11.54 3.92
CA LEU A 322 -19.40 12.89 3.45
C LEU A 322 -20.71 13.39 4.07
N ASP A 323 -21.72 12.53 4.13
CA ASP A 323 -23.02 12.80 4.71
C ASP A 323 -22.90 13.20 6.20
N LEU A 324 -22.17 12.42 7.00
CA LEU A 324 -21.88 12.75 8.39
C LEU A 324 -21.14 14.09 8.53
N ASN A 325 -20.12 14.35 7.70
CA ASN A 325 -19.37 15.61 7.79
C ASN A 325 -20.18 16.83 7.34
N LEU A 326 -21.15 16.65 6.45
CA LEU A 326 -22.11 17.71 6.10
C LEU A 326 -23.12 18.01 7.21
N GLU A 327 -23.43 17.05 8.09
CA GLU A 327 -24.21 17.32 9.31
C GLU A 327 -23.41 18.21 10.27
N PHE A 328 -22.13 17.90 10.47
CA PHE A 328 -21.27 18.66 11.40
C PHE A 328 -20.87 20.03 10.86
N GLN A 329 -20.67 20.16 9.54
CA GLN A 329 -20.08 21.35 8.91
C GLN A 329 -20.84 21.76 7.63
N SER A 330 -22.16 21.92 7.74
CA SER A 330 -23.06 22.16 6.60
C SER A 330 -22.73 23.37 5.71
N ASN A 331 -22.04 24.38 6.26
CA ASN A 331 -21.66 25.61 5.55
C ASN A 331 -20.25 25.56 4.91
N ASN A 332 -19.54 24.43 5.01
CA ASN A 332 -18.19 24.30 4.44
C ASN A 332 -18.24 24.31 2.90
N GLN A 333 -17.61 25.32 2.31
CA GLN A 333 -17.62 25.52 0.85
C GLN A 333 -16.92 24.40 0.09
N LYS A 334 -15.85 23.82 0.62
CA LYS A 334 -15.11 22.73 -0.04
C LYS A 334 -15.90 21.43 -0.02
N LEU A 335 -16.65 21.13 1.04
CA LEU A 335 -17.60 20.01 1.02
C LEU A 335 -18.66 20.20 -0.07
N GLY A 336 -19.18 21.43 -0.24
CA GLY A 336 -20.06 21.79 -1.35
C GLY A 336 -19.41 21.58 -2.73
N GLN A 337 -18.13 21.93 -2.87
CA GLN A 337 -17.36 21.70 -4.11
C GLN A 337 -17.13 20.22 -4.39
N ILE A 338 -16.85 19.41 -3.36
CA ILE A 338 -16.73 17.96 -3.49
C ILE A 338 -18.05 17.37 -4.00
N LEU A 339 -19.20 17.74 -3.40
CA LEU A 339 -20.52 17.34 -3.90
C LEU A 339 -20.72 17.71 -5.38
N LEU A 340 -20.31 18.92 -5.77
CA LEU A 340 -20.41 19.37 -7.16
C LEU A 340 -19.52 18.52 -8.09
N LEU A 341 -18.30 18.17 -7.67
CA LEU A 341 -17.39 17.31 -8.42
C LEU A 341 -17.96 15.89 -8.60
N LEU A 342 -18.63 15.34 -7.58
CA LEU A 342 -19.28 14.03 -7.69
C LEU A 342 -20.34 14.01 -8.80
N VAL A 343 -21.22 15.01 -8.84
CA VAL A 343 -22.34 15.05 -9.79
C VAL A 343 -21.96 15.60 -11.17
N THR A 344 -20.74 16.11 -11.32
CA THR A 344 -20.23 16.63 -12.60
C THR A 344 -19.14 15.73 -13.17
N LYS A 345 -17.96 15.71 -12.54
CA LYS A 345 -16.76 15.01 -13.01
C LYS A 345 -16.87 13.50 -12.83
N HIS A 346 -17.47 13.04 -11.74
CA HIS A 346 -17.58 11.61 -11.38
C HIS A 346 -19.00 11.07 -11.55
N SER A 347 -19.82 11.74 -12.38
CA SER A 347 -21.25 11.46 -12.48
C SER A 347 -21.56 10.01 -12.88
N GLU A 348 -20.75 9.40 -13.73
CA GLU A 348 -20.90 8.01 -14.16
C GLU A 348 -20.66 7.03 -13.01
N SER A 349 -19.62 7.27 -12.21
CA SER A 349 -19.25 6.37 -11.10
C SER A 349 -20.18 6.46 -9.90
N ILE A 350 -20.98 7.52 -9.77
CA ILE A 350 -21.96 7.69 -8.68
C ILE A 350 -23.40 7.37 -9.09
N MET A 351 -23.65 6.88 -10.30
CA MET A 351 -25.02 6.70 -10.83
C MET A 351 -25.90 5.83 -9.94
N ASP A 352 -25.32 4.83 -9.28
CA ASP A 352 -26.03 3.91 -8.38
C ASP A 352 -26.24 4.48 -6.98
N HIS A 353 -25.61 5.60 -6.66
CA HIS A 353 -25.64 6.27 -5.34
C HIS A 353 -26.27 7.66 -5.37
N LEU A 354 -27.03 7.99 -6.43
CA LEU A 354 -27.59 9.33 -6.62
C LEU A 354 -28.52 9.77 -5.49
N GLU A 355 -29.29 8.86 -4.90
CA GLU A 355 -30.21 9.21 -3.79
C GLU A 355 -29.45 9.49 -2.50
N GLU A 356 -28.38 8.76 -2.21
CA GLU A 356 -27.49 9.02 -1.07
C GLU A 356 -26.75 10.34 -1.24
N VAL A 357 -26.26 10.64 -2.46
CA VAL A 357 -25.63 11.94 -2.77
C VAL A 357 -26.65 13.07 -2.65
N LYS A 358 -27.91 12.85 -3.03
CA LYS A 358 -28.99 13.82 -2.88
C LYS A 358 -29.29 14.11 -1.41
N ALA A 359 -29.43 13.07 -0.58
CA ALA A 359 -29.65 13.20 0.84
C ALA A 359 -28.52 14.00 1.52
N ALA A 360 -27.27 13.70 1.17
CA ALA A 360 -26.11 14.45 1.65
C ALA A 360 -26.16 15.92 1.20
N ALA A 361 -26.47 16.17 -0.09
CA ALA A 361 -26.57 17.53 -0.63
C ALA A 361 -27.68 18.36 0.04
N GLU A 362 -28.76 17.74 0.51
CA GLU A 362 -29.84 18.42 1.22
C GLU A 362 -29.39 19.01 2.57
N LYS A 363 -28.38 18.41 3.20
CA LYS A 363 -27.78 18.88 4.47
C LYS A 363 -26.86 20.08 4.30
N SER A 364 -26.30 20.28 3.10
CA SER A 364 -25.46 21.45 2.81
C SER A 364 -26.29 22.75 2.89
N THR A 365 -25.70 23.80 3.49
CA THR A 365 -26.26 25.17 3.53
C THR A 365 -25.51 26.13 2.60
N THR A 366 -24.52 25.63 1.86
CA THR A 366 -23.73 26.41 0.90
C THR A 366 -24.55 26.88 -0.31
N PHE A 367 -24.05 27.90 -1.02
CA PHE A 367 -24.67 28.36 -2.28
C PHE A 367 -24.67 27.29 -3.38
N MET A 368 -23.79 26.29 -3.28
CA MET A 368 -23.66 25.21 -4.26
C MET A 368 -24.82 24.20 -4.21
N LYS A 369 -25.57 24.14 -3.11
CA LYS A 369 -26.69 23.20 -2.92
C LYS A 369 -27.61 23.12 -4.13
N LYS A 370 -28.09 24.28 -4.60
CA LYS A 370 -29.04 24.36 -5.73
C LYS A 370 -28.45 23.78 -7.01
N SER A 371 -27.17 24.07 -7.29
CA SER A 371 -26.45 23.56 -8.45
C SER A 371 -26.28 22.04 -8.39
N VAL A 372 -25.93 21.51 -7.22
CA VAL A 372 -25.79 20.07 -6.98
C VAL A 372 -27.13 19.35 -7.19
N LEU A 373 -28.19 19.80 -6.51
CA LEU A 373 -29.52 19.19 -6.62
C LEU A 373 -30.09 19.27 -8.04
N GLY A 374 -29.87 20.40 -8.73
CA GLY A 374 -30.25 20.56 -10.14
C GLY A 374 -29.57 19.53 -11.05
N LYS A 375 -28.27 19.28 -10.82
CA LYS A 375 -27.51 18.29 -11.60
C LYS A 375 -27.95 16.86 -11.29
N ILE A 376 -28.22 16.52 -10.03
CA ILE A 376 -28.77 15.21 -9.64
C ILE A 376 -30.10 14.96 -10.36
N ASN A 377 -31.01 15.92 -10.35
CA ASN A 377 -32.30 15.79 -11.05
C ASN A 377 -32.14 15.53 -12.56
N SER A 378 -31.15 16.16 -13.19
CA SER A 378 -30.81 15.91 -14.59
C SER A 378 -30.28 14.48 -14.81
N LEU A 379 -29.40 13.99 -13.94
CA LEU A 379 -28.85 12.63 -14.01
C LEU A 379 -29.93 11.56 -13.77
N SER A 380 -30.82 11.76 -12.80
CA SER A 380 -31.92 10.86 -12.52
C SER A 380 -32.91 10.76 -13.70
N LYS A 381 -33.16 11.86 -14.42
CA LYS A 381 -33.95 11.84 -15.66
C LYS A 381 -33.25 11.05 -16.77
N LYS A 382 -31.94 11.25 -16.97
CA LYS A 382 -31.14 10.51 -17.95
C LYS A 382 -31.14 9.00 -17.69
N ARG A 383 -31.05 8.59 -16.41
CA ARG A 383 -31.12 7.17 -16.00
C ARG A 383 -32.46 6.53 -16.36
N LYS A 384 -33.56 7.26 -16.21
CA LYS A 384 -34.91 6.78 -16.53
C LYS A 384 -35.19 6.67 -18.02
N SER A 385 -34.51 7.47 -18.86
CA SER A 385 -34.65 7.39 -20.33
C SER A 385 -33.80 6.29 -20.99
N GLN A 386 -32.89 5.66 -20.24
CA GLN A 386 -32.01 4.59 -20.72
C GLN A 386 -32.42 3.19 -20.25
N LYS A 387 -33.40 3.11 -19.34
CA LYS A 387 -34.13 1.88 -18.98
C LYS A 387 -35.42 1.84 -19.79
#